data_AF-A0AA38YNZ6-F1
#
_entry.id   AF-A0AA38YNZ6-F1
#
_cell.length_a   1.000
_cell.length_b   1.000
_cell.length_c   1.000
_cell.angle_alpha   90.00
_cell.angle_beta   90.00
_cell.angle_gamma   90.00
#
_symmetry.space_group_name_H-M   'P 1'
#
loop_
_entity.id
_entity.type
_entity.pdbx_description
1 polymer ?
#
loop_
_entity_poly.entity_id
_entity_poly.type
_entity_poly.pdbx_seq_one_letter_code
_entity_poly.pdbx_strand_id
1 'polypeptide(L)'
;MRAGICDMVAVARIINATLVIPELDKRSFWQDSSNFSDVFDEDYFISALAYDVKVIKKLPKELATAPRAVKHFRSWSGIDYYQNEIASMWADYQVIRAAKSDSRLANNNLPPDIQKLRCRACYEALRFAPQIEAMGKLLVDRMRSYGPYIALHLRYEKDMLAFSGCTHDLSPAEAEELRMIRENTAYWKVKGIDSREQRAKGYCPLTPKEVGIFLMALGYPSSTPIYIAAGEIYGGDSHMADLQSRYPILMSKEKLASIDELEPFANHASQMAALDYIVSVESDLFIPSYSGNMARAVEGHRRFLGHRKTISPDRKALVHLFDKIERGSLKEGKNLSNKIIELHRKRQGSPRKRKGPISGTKGMDRFRSEEAFYVNPIPDCLCHKEPPDMNTSIIIR
;
A
#
# COMPACT_ATOMS: atom_id res chain seq x y z
N MET A 1 -7.18 5.00 -0.47
CA MET A 1 -7.07 6.47 -0.40
C MET A 1 -6.07 7.01 -1.44
N ARG A 2 -4.76 6.95 -1.21
CA ARG A 2 -3.70 7.57 -2.06
C ARG A 2 -3.85 7.31 -3.57
N ALA A 3 -3.87 6.04 -3.98
CA ALA A 3 -3.96 5.65 -5.39
C ALA A 3 -5.19 6.22 -6.12
N GLY A 4 -6.36 6.17 -5.48
CA GLY A 4 -7.60 6.69 -6.06
C GLY A 4 -7.58 8.21 -6.22
N ILE A 5 -7.03 8.94 -5.25
CA ILE A 5 -6.86 10.41 -5.34
C ILE A 5 -5.98 10.75 -6.55
N CYS A 6 -4.84 10.06 -6.69
CA CYS A 6 -3.88 10.32 -7.77
C CYS A 6 -4.42 9.94 -9.15
N ASP A 7 -5.20 8.85 -9.23
CA ASP A 7 -5.91 8.49 -10.47
C ASP A 7 -6.95 9.54 -10.84
N MET A 8 -7.64 10.15 -9.87
CA MET A 8 -8.62 11.21 -10.17
C MET A 8 -7.96 12.53 -10.60
N VAL A 9 -6.74 12.83 -10.17
CA VAL A 9 -5.94 13.94 -10.75
C VAL A 9 -5.70 13.68 -12.24
N ALA A 10 -5.25 12.47 -12.59
CA ALA A 10 -5.03 12.10 -13.99
C ALA A 10 -6.32 12.09 -14.82
N VAL A 11 -7.42 11.58 -14.26
CA VAL A 11 -8.73 11.59 -14.94
C VAL A 11 -9.21 13.03 -15.16
N ALA A 12 -9.07 13.92 -14.18
CA ALA A 12 -9.42 15.33 -14.34
C ALA A 12 -8.62 15.98 -15.49
N ARG A 13 -7.33 15.65 -15.62
CA ARG A 13 -6.50 16.08 -16.76
C ARG A 13 -7.00 15.54 -18.11
N ILE A 14 -7.37 14.27 -18.17
CA ILE A 14 -7.83 13.59 -19.40
C ILE A 14 -9.12 14.23 -19.94
N ILE A 15 -10.06 14.58 -19.05
CA ILE A 15 -11.38 15.11 -19.43
C ILE A 15 -11.48 16.64 -19.33
N ASN A 16 -10.33 17.31 -19.14
CA ASN A 16 -10.22 18.77 -18.97
C ASN A 16 -11.15 19.35 -17.88
N ALA A 17 -11.21 18.67 -16.73
CA ALA A 17 -12.05 19.07 -15.60
C ALA A 17 -11.27 19.86 -14.54
N THR A 18 -12.00 20.68 -13.79
CA THR A 18 -11.55 21.16 -12.49
C THR A 18 -11.79 20.08 -11.43
N LEU A 19 -10.75 19.71 -10.69
CA LEU A 19 -10.86 18.76 -9.59
C LEU A 19 -11.29 19.49 -8.31
N VAL A 20 -12.36 19.02 -7.66
CA VAL A 20 -12.68 19.43 -6.29
C VAL A 20 -11.95 18.51 -5.33
N ILE A 21 -11.38 19.05 -4.24
CA ILE A 21 -10.74 18.25 -3.19
C ILE A 21 -11.66 17.09 -2.77
N PRO A 22 -11.16 15.84 -2.79
CA PRO A 22 -12.01 14.68 -2.62
C PRO A 22 -12.47 14.51 -1.18
N GLU A 23 -13.71 14.03 -1.03
CA GLU A 23 -14.23 13.54 0.25
C GLU A 23 -13.61 12.17 0.56
N LEU A 24 -13.05 12.03 1.76
CA LEU A 24 -12.55 10.74 2.23
C LEU A 24 -13.71 9.85 2.70
N ASP A 25 -13.56 8.54 2.55
CA ASP A 25 -14.59 7.58 2.92
C ASP A 25 -14.70 7.41 4.44
N LYS A 26 -15.83 7.84 5.00
CA LYS A 26 -16.14 7.75 6.43
C LYS A 26 -17.02 6.55 6.80
N ARG A 27 -17.42 5.74 5.83
CA ARG A 27 -18.43 4.66 6.00
C ARG A 27 -17.83 3.25 5.95
N SER A 28 -16.54 3.13 5.68
CA SER A 28 -15.83 1.84 5.66
C SER A 28 -15.60 1.27 7.06
N PHE A 29 -15.01 0.06 7.13
CA PHE A 29 -14.75 -0.68 8.37
C PHE A 29 -14.10 0.18 9.48
N TRP A 30 -13.20 1.09 9.12
CA TRP A 30 -12.41 1.90 10.04
C TRP A 30 -13.16 3.13 10.58
N GLN A 31 -14.33 3.47 10.02
CA GLN A 31 -15.21 4.57 10.46
C GLN A 31 -14.51 5.91 10.74
N ASP A 32 -13.45 6.20 9.98
CA ASP A 32 -12.63 7.39 10.18
C ASP A 32 -13.39 8.67 9.77
N SER A 33 -13.36 9.68 10.64
CA SER A 33 -14.05 10.95 10.43
C SER A 33 -13.21 12.03 9.73
N SER A 34 -11.93 11.75 9.45
CA SER A 34 -10.96 12.69 8.88
C SER A 34 -11.41 13.25 7.52
N ASN A 35 -11.15 14.53 7.33
CA ASN A 35 -11.25 15.20 6.05
C ASN A 35 -9.91 15.15 5.31
N PHE A 36 -9.88 15.62 4.06
CA PHE A 36 -8.65 15.65 3.27
C PHE A 36 -7.52 16.41 3.97
N SER A 37 -7.81 17.60 4.49
CA SER A 37 -6.85 18.48 5.19
C SER A 37 -6.31 17.90 6.50
N ASP A 38 -7.06 16.97 7.11
CA ASP A 38 -6.65 16.34 8.37
C ASP A 38 -5.57 15.27 8.12
N VAL A 39 -5.46 14.76 6.88
CA VAL A 39 -4.52 13.70 6.49
C VAL A 39 -3.43 14.24 5.55
N PHE A 40 -3.78 15.13 4.63
CA PHE A 40 -2.89 15.63 3.58
C PHE A 40 -2.78 17.16 3.63
N ASP A 41 -1.62 17.67 3.20
CA ASP A 41 -1.42 19.10 3.02
C ASP A 41 -2.24 19.61 1.82
N GLU A 42 -3.42 20.15 2.09
CA GLU A 42 -4.38 20.61 1.07
C GLU A 42 -3.81 21.74 0.20
N ASP A 43 -3.16 22.73 0.82
CA ASP A 43 -2.62 23.90 0.11
C ASP A 43 -1.41 23.53 -0.75
N TYR A 44 -0.54 22.66 -0.22
CA TYR A 44 0.55 22.11 -1.01
C TYR A 44 0.05 21.26 -2.17
N PHE A 45 -0.98 20.41 -1.96
CA PHE A 45 -1.55 19.59 -3.02
C PHE A 45 -2.11 20.43 -4.17
N ILE A 46 -2.81 21.53 -3.87
CA ILE A 46 -3.35 22.47 -4.87
C ILE A 46 -2.22 23.16 -5.63
N SER A 47 -1.25 23.73 -4.91
CA SER A 47 -0.15 24.49 -5.54
C SER A 47 0.79 23.62 -6.37
N ALA A 48 1.10 22.40 -5.90
CA ALA A 48 1.97 21.45 -6.60
C ALA A 48 1.38 20.94 -7.92
N LEU A 49 0.05 21.01 -8.09
CA LEU A 49 -0.66 20.56 -9.30
C LEU A 49 -1.15 21.72 -10.18
N ALA A 50 -0.91 22.98 -9.81
CA ALA A 50 -1.52 24.16 -10.44
C ALA A 50 -1.26 24.28 -11.95
N TYR A 51 -0.13 23.77 -12.44
CA TYR A 51 0.22 23.76 -13.88
C TYR A 51 -0.31 22.54 -14.64
N ASP A 52 -0.79 21.52 -13.93
CA ASP A 52 -1.27 20.27 -14.54
C ASP A 52 -2.81 20.24 -14.55
N VAL A 53 -3.45 20.50 -13.40
CA VAL A 53 -4.90 20.41 -13.21
C VAL A 53 -5.34 21.51 -12.27
N LYS A 54 -6.42 22.22 -12.62
CA LYS A 54 -7.05 23.16 -11.70
C LYS A 54 -7.70 22.40 -10.55
N VAL A 55 -7.22 22.60 -9.33
CA VAL A 55 -7.80 22.02 -8.10
C VAL A 55 -8.44 23.12 -7.26
N ILE A 56 -9.64 22.88 -6.75
CA ILE A 56 -10.36 23.81 -5.87
C ILE A 56 -10.81 23.11 -4.59
N LYS A 57 -10.81 23.84 -3.47
CA LYS A 57 -11.15 23.30 -2.13
C LYS A 57 -12.60 22.83 -2.03
N LYS A 58 -13.53 23.61 -2.58
CA LYS A 58 -14.97 23.36 -2.49
C LYS A 58 -15.63 23.65 -3.81
N LEU A 59 -16.76 22.98 -4.05
CA LEU A 59 -17.62 23.27 -5.18
C LEU A 59 -18.09 24.75 -5.08
N PRO A 60 -17.97 25.56 -6.16
CA PRO A 60 -18.45 26.94 -6.18
C PRO A 60 -19.95 27.01 -5.87
N LYS A 61 -20.39 28.06 -5.17
CA LYS A 61 -21.79 28.20 -4.72
C LYS A 61 -22.75 28.28 -5.91
N GLU A 62 -22.28 28.81 -7.04
CA GLU A 62 -23.01 28.93 -8.28
C GLU A 62 -23.35 27.55 -8.89
N LEU A 63 -22.58 26.52 -8.54
CA LEU A 63 -22.81 25.14 -8.97
C LEU A 63 -23.57 24.30 -7.93
N ALA A 64 -24.03 24.91 -6.83
CA ALA A 64 -24.71 24.18 -5.74
C ALA A 64 -26.04 23.54 -6.18
N THR A 65 -26.72 24.09 -7.19
CA THR A 65 -27.95 23.55 -7.77
C THR A 65 -27.78 23.02 -9.20
N ALA A 66 -26.54 23.03 -9.71
CA ALA A 66 -26.25 22.61 -11.08
C ALA A 66 -26.56 21.13 -11.33
N PRO A 67 -26.94 20.75 -12.57
CA PRO A 67 -27.14 19.37 -12.96
C PRO A 67 -25.90 18.52 -12.63
N ARG A 68 -26.13 17.44 -11.86
CA ARG A 68 -25.08 16.58 -11.35
C ARG A 68 -25.33 15.11 -11.65
N ALA A 69 -24.24 14.39 -11.92
CA ALA A 69 -24.25 12.95 -12.03
C ALA A 69 -23.38 12.31 -10.96
N VAL A 70 -23.87 11.23 -10.34
CA VAL A 70 -23.05 10.34 -9.52
C VAL A 70 -22.72 9.12 -10.37
N LYS A 71 -21.43 8.84 -10.58
CA LYS A 71 -20.99 7.76 -11.46
C LYS A 71 -19.99 6.84 -10.76
N HIS A 72 -20.23 5.55 -10.90
CA HIS A 72 -19.21 4.53 -10.66
C HIS A 72 -18.45 4.31 -11.96
N PHE A 73 -17.22 4.84 -12.04
CA PHE A 73 -16.41 4.62 -13.23
C PHE A 73 -16.10 3.13 -13.43
N ARG A 74 -15.96 2.74 -14.70
CA ARG A 74 -15.57 1.38 -15.06
C ARG A 74 -14.15 1.11 -14.54
N SER A 75 -13.93 -0.09 -14.00
CA SER A 75 -12.63 -0.45 -13.44
C SER A 75 -11.57 -0.60 -14.53
N TRP A 76 -10.33 -0.20 -14.22
CA TRP A 76 -9.16 -0.29 -15.12
C TRP A 76 -9.37 0.25 -16.53
N SER A 77 -10.15 1.32 -16.67
CA SER A 77 -10.45 1.89 -17.97
C SER A 77 -9.30 2.70 -18.55
N GLY A 78 -9.14 2.59 -19.87
CA GLY A 78 -8.18 3.37 -20.65
C GLY A 78 -8.72 4.76 -21.01
N ILE A 79 -7.94 5.49 -21.80
CA ILE A 79 -8.23 6.89 -22.13
C ILE A 79 -9.56 7.08 -22.89
N ASP A 80 -9.88 6.18 -23.82
CA ASP A 80 -11.08 6.26 -24.66
C ASP A 80 -12.37 6.27 -23.84
N TYR A 81 -12.42 5.52 -22.74
CA TYR A 81 -13.58 5.53 -21.84
C TYR A 81 -13.81 6.91 -21.24
N TYR A 82 -12.74 7.56 -20.78
CA TYR A 82 -12.85 8.86 -20.15
C TYR A 82 -13.14 9.96 -21.19
N GLN A 83 -12.50 9.92 -22.36
CA GLN A 83 -12.71 10.92 -23.41
C GLN A 83 -14.06 10.78 -24.11
N ASN A 84 -14.52 9.56 -24.37
CA ASN A 84 -15.74 9.35 -25.17
C ASN A 84 -16.99 9.18 -24.30
N GLU A 85 -16.89 8.52 -23.14
CA GLU A 85 -18.07 8.28 -22.28
C GLU A 85 -18.18 9.28 -21.13
N ILE A 86 -17.08 9.60 -20.44
CA ILE A 86 -17.16 10.51 -19.29
C ILE A 86 -17.18 11.98 -19.73
N ALA A 87 -16.36 12.38 -20.69
CA ALA A 87 -16.33 13.77 -21.14
C ALA A 87 -17.58 14.16 -21.94
N SER A 88 -18.25 13.22 -22.61
CA SER A 88 -19.53 13.52 -23.29
C SER A 88 -20.64 13.92 -22.31
N MET A 89 -20.54 13.54 -21.04
CA MET A 89 -21.47 13.95 -19.99
C MET A 89 -21.46 15.45 -19.70
N TRP A 90 -20.44 16.20 -20.14
CA TRP A 90 -20.41 17.66 -20.00
C TRP A 90 -21.54 18.35 -20.78
N ALA A 91 -22.18 17.67 -21.74
CA ALA A 91 -23.36 18.18 -22.44
C ALA A 91 -24.60 18.30 -21.53
N ASP A 92 -24.74 17.40 -20.56
CA ASP A 92 -25.94 17.29 -19.71
C ASP A 92 -25.67 17.68 -18.25
N TYR A 93 -24.42 17.60 -17.80
CA TYR A 93 -24.03 17.78 -16.41
C TYR A 93 -22.87 18.76 -16.26
N GLN A 94 -22.94 19.60 -15.23
CA GLN A 94 -21.85 20.50 -14.88
C GLN A 94 -20.97 19.95 -13.73
N VAL A 95 -21.48 18.95 -13.00
CA VAL A 95 -20.77 18.32 -11.87
C VAL A 95 -20.85 16.80 -11.98
N ILE A 96 -19.70 16.14 -11.99
CA ILE A 96 -19.61 14.67 -11.95
C ILE A 96 -18.97 14.25 -10.63
N ARG A 97 -19.72 13.52 -9.80
CA ARG A 97 -19.21 12.87 -8.58
C ARG A 97 -18.78 11.44 -8.91
N ALA A 98 -17.48 11.20 -8.97
CA ALA A 98 -16.91 9.86 -9.09
C ALA A 98 -17.07 9.10 -7.77
N ALA A 99 -18.03 8.17 -7.71
CA ALA A 99 -18.27 7.33 -6.55
C ALA A 99 -17.32 6.12 -6.55
N LYS A 100 -16.50 5.99 -5.50
CA LYS A 100 -15.46 4.96 -5.32
C LYS A 100 -14.38 5.03 -6.42
N SER A 101 -13.33 5.81 -6.19
CA SER A 101 -12.26 6.07 -7.18
C SER A 101 -11.15 5.02 -7.23
N ASP A 102 -11.26 3.93 -6.47
CA ASP A 102 -10.26 2.87 -6.43
C ASP A 102 -10.26 2.02 -7.72
N SER A 103 -9.06 1.80 -8.28
CA SER A 103 -8.82 0.92 -9.43
C SER A 103 -9.66 1.25 -10.67
N ARG A 104 -9.89 2.55 -10.94
CA ARG A 104 -10.71 3.02 -12.08
C ARG A 104 -9.90 3.32 -13.33
N LEU A 105 -8.65 3.74 -13.17
CA LEU A 105 -7.76 4.05 -14.26
C LEU A 105 -6.83 2.85 -14.56
N ALA A 106 -6.57 2.58 -15.83
CA ALA A 106 -5.67 1.50 -16.25
C ALA A 106 -4.25 1.65 -15.64
N ASN A 107 -3.58 0.54 -15.37
CA ASN A 107 -2.21 0.57 -14.85
C ASN A 107 -1.20 0.93 -15.93
N ASN A 108 -1.39 0.41 -17.14
CA ASN A 108 -0.46 0.50 -18.25
C ASN A 108 -1.13 1.09 -19.50
N ASN A 109 -0.32 1.42 -20.50
CA ASN A 109 -0.76 1.90 -21.82
C ASN A 109 -1.58 3.22 -21.79
N LEU A 110 -1.33 4.07 -20.78
CA LEU A 110 -1.78 5.46 -20.81
C LEU A 110 -0.68 6.34 -21.41
N PRO A 111 -1.03 7.52 -21.95
CA PRO A 111 -0.04 8.45 -22.48
C PRO A 111 1.06 8.79 -21.45
N PRO A 112 2.32 8.98 -21.90
CA PRO A 112 3.44 9.22 -20.98
C PRO A 112 3.28 10.44 -20.07
N ASP A 113 2.68 11.52 -20.55
CA ASP A 113 2.37 12.73 -19.77
C ASP A 113 1.37 12.45 -18.65
N ILE A 114 0.34 11.65 -18.93
CA ILE A 114 -0.64 11.21 -17.92
C ILE A 114 0.02 10.34 -16.86
N GLN A 115 0.90 9.40 -17.26
CA GLN A 115 1.60 8.57 -16.29
C GLN A 115 2.56 9.40 -15.42
N LYS A 116 3.30 10.35 -16.00
CA LYS A 116 4.15 11.30 -15.25
C LYS A 116 3.34 12.14 -14.27
N LEU A 117 2.14 12.59 -14.66
CA LEU A 117 1.24 13.30 -13.75
C LEU A 117 0.80 12.42 -12.57
N ARG A 118 0.50 11.14 -12.79
CA ARG A 118 0.20 10.20 -11.70
C ARG A 118 1.36 10.04 -10.73
N CYS A 119 2.60 10.03 -11.24
CA CYS A 119 3.81 10.01 -10.42
C CYS A 119 3.92 11.25 -9.54
N ARG A 120 3.84 12.45 -10.14
CA ARG A 120 3.88 13.73 -9.42
C ARG A 120 2.76 13.80 -8.38
N ALA A 121 1.53 13.48 -8.77
CA ALA A 121 0.39 13.47 -7.87
C ALA A 121 0.63 12.54 -6.66
N CYS A 122 1.15 11.33 -6.91
CA CYS A 122 1.28 10.30 -5.88
C CYS A 122 2.52 10.42 -5.01
N TYR A 123 3.67 10.84 -5.52
CA TYR A 123 4.90 10.83 -4.74
C TYR A 123 5.40 12.23 -4.36
N GLU A 124 4.90 13.28 -5.02
CA GLU A 124 5.34 14.64 -4.75
C GLU A 124 4.23 15.51 -4.17
N ALA A 125 3.06 15.61 -4.81
CA ALA A 125 1.98 16.53 -4.46
C ALA A 125 1.17 16.07 -3.24
N LEU A 126 0.87 14.77 -3.12
CA LEU A 126 0.03 14.24 -2.04
C LEU A 126 0.86 13.97 -0.76
N ARG A 127 1.38 15.03 -0.15
CA ARG A 127 2.11 14.99 1.12
C ARG A 127 1.17 14.91 2.30
N PHE A 128 1.61 14.33 3.42
CA PHE A 128 0.77 14.34 4.61
C PHE A 128 0.68 15.75 5.21
N ALA A 129 -0.33 15.98 6.02
CA ALA A 129 -0.49 17.26 6.72
C ALA A 129 0.75 17.56 7.59
N PRO A 130 1.15 18.83 7.76
CA PRO A 130 2.40 19.19 8.46
C PRO A 130 2.57 18.56 9.85
N GLN A 131 1.48 18.44 10.61
CA GLN A 131 1.47 17.80 11.93
C GLN A 131 1.81 16.30 11.89
N ILE A 132 1.33 15.59 10.86
CA ILE A 132 1.63 14.15 10.64
C ILE A 132 3.07 13.99 10.18
N GLU A 133 3.56 14.84 9.27
CA GLU A 133 4.96 14.82 8.83
C GLU A 133 5.92 15.09 10.00
N ALA A 134 5.61 16.08 10.84
CA ALA A 134 6.41 16.39 12.03
C ALA A 134 6.45 15.23 13.02
N MET A 135 5.29 14.64 13.34
CA MET A 135 5.21 13.51 14.26
C MET A 135 5.87 12.25 13.67
N GLY A 136 5.64 11.96 12.39
CA GLY A 136 6.27 10.84 11.69
C GLY A 136 7.79 10.96 11.66
N LYS A 137 8.33 12.16 11.42
CA LYS A 137 9.77 12.42 11.50
C LYS A 137 10.31 12.20 12.90
N LEU A 138 9.61 12.66 13.93
CA LEU A 138 9.99 12.42 15.32
C LEU A 138 10.08 10.92 15.64
N LEU A 139 9.08 10.13 15.21
CA LEU A 139 9.09 8.67 15.35
C LEU A 139 10.27 8.02 14.61
N VAL A 140 10.57 8.48 13.39
CA VAL A 140 11.74 8.03 12.62
C VAL A 140 13.04 8.32 13.37
N ASP A 141 13.22 9.53 13.89
CA ASP A 141 14.44 9.93 14.61
C ASP A 141 14.60 9.10 15.89
N ARG A 142 13.52 8.86 16.63
CA ARG A 142 13.52 7.98 17.80
C ARG A 142 13.84 6.53 17.42
N MET A 143 13.28 6.01 16.34
CA MET A 143 13.59 4.66 15.87
C MET A 143 15.07 4.53 15.47
N ARG A 144 15.61 5.54 14.77
CA ARG A 144 17.03 5.59 14.38
C ARG A 144 17.98 5.68 15.58
N SER A 145 17.53 6.15 16.73
CA SER A 145 18.34 6.14 17.97
C SER A 145 18.67 4.72 18.47
N TYR A 146 17.89 3.71 18.06
CA TYR A 146 18.18 2.29 18.31
C TYR A 146 19.13 1.67 17.25
N GLY A 147 19.47 2.42 16.20
CA GLY A 147 20.27 1.97 15.06
C GLY A 147 19.46 1.75 13.78
N PRO A 148 20.08 1.22 12.70
CA PRO A 148 19.39 0.85 11.48
C PRO A 148 18.28 -0.17 11.76
N TYR A 149 17.08 0.05 11.21
CA TYR A 149 15.89 -0.70 11.62
C TYR A 149 15.10 -1.31 10.46
N ILE A 150 14.36 -2.37 10.78
CA ILE A 150 13.38 -2.97 9.90
C ILE A 150 12.01 -2.38 10.23
N ALA A 151 11.34 -1.80 9.24
CA ALA A 151 9.90 -1.58 9.33
C ALA A 151 9.17 -2.84 8.86
N LEU A 152 8.53 -3.51 9.81
CA LEU A 152 7.72 -4.69 9.59
C LEU A 152 6.24 -4.29 9.53
N HIS A 153 5.65 -4.32 8.34
CA HIS A 153 4.22 -4.14 8.18
C HIS A 153 3.50 -5.46 8.49
N LEU A 154 3.15 -5.64 9.76
CA LEU A 154 2.57 -6.85 10.32
C LEU A 154 1.04 -6.81 10.22
N ARG A 155 0.49 -7.26 9.09
CA ARG A 155 -0.97 -7.29 8.85
C ARG A 155 -1.63 -8.50 9.51
N TYR A 156 -1.45 -8.64 10.83
CA TYR A 156 -2.06 -9.69 11.66
C TYR A 156 -3.19 -9.09 12.52
N GLU A 157 -4.02 -8.26 11.91
CA GLU A 157 -5.12 -7.57 12.55
C GLU A 157 -6.43 -8.35 12.35
N LYS A 158 -7.35 -8.19 13.30
CA LYS A 158 -8.61 -8.95 13.35
C LYS A 158 -9.43 -8.85 12.06
N ASP A 159 -9.52 -7.67 11.48
CA ASP A 159 -10.26 -7.41 10.25
C ASP A 159 -9.68 -8.17 9.06
N MET A 160 -8.35 -8.20 8.95
CA MET A 160 -7.65 -8.91 7.88
C MET A 160 -7.86 -10.41 8.02
N LEU A 161 -7.66 -10.96 9.21
CA LEU A 161 -7.78 -12.41 9.45
C LEU A 161 -9.21 -12.89 9.23
N ALA A 162 -10.20 -12.12 9.69
CA ALA A 162 -11.62 -12.38 9.43
C ALA A 162 -11.93 -12.35 7.92
N PHE A 163 -11.48 -11.30 7.21
CA PHE A 163 -11.71 -11.11 5.78
C PHE A 163 -11.07 -12.22 4.92
N SER A 164 -9.82 -12.61 5.22
CA SER A 164 -9.12 -13.65 4.48
C SER A 164 -9.47 -15.08 4.93
N GLY A 165 -10.22 -15.23 6.03
CA GLY A 165 -10.55 -16.53 6.60
C GLY A 165 -9.33 -17.31 7.11
N CYS A 166 -8.28 -16.61 7.52
CA CYS A 166 -7.01 -17.22 7.92
C CYS A 166 -7.01 -17.49 9.42
N THR A 167 -6.92 -18.77 9.81
CA THR A 167 -7.06 -19.23 11.19
C THR A 167 -5.91 -20.16 11.62
N HIS A 168 -4.79 -20.13 10.91
CA HIS A 168 -3.58 -20.86 11.29
C HIS A 168 -3.02 -20.30 12.60
N ASP A 169 -2.58 -21.20 13.48
CA ASP A 169 -2.13 -20.91 14.85
C ASP A 169 -3.19 -20.24 15.77
N LEU A 170 -4.46 -20.23 15.36
CA LEU A 170 -5.56 -19.73 16.21
C LEU A 170 -6.23 -20.86 16.98
N SER A 171 -6.72 -20.55 18.18
CA SER A 171 -7.60 -21.43 18.94
C SER A 171 -8.98 -21.57 18.25
N PRO A 172 -9.75 -22.62 18.57
CA PRO A 172 -11.12 -22.76 18.05
C PRO A 172 -12.02 -21.56 18.36
N ALA A 173 -11.86 -20.94 19.53
CA ALA A 173 -12.63 -19.77 19.94
C ALA A 173 -12.29 -18.53 19.09
N GLU A 174 -11.00 -18.27 18.86
CA GLU A 174 -10.54 -17.19 17.99
C GLU A 174 -11.00 -17.39 16.55
N ALA A 175 -10.87 -18.61 16.02
CA ALA A 175 -11.33 -18.94 14.68
C ALA A 175 -12.84 -18.71 14.50
N GLU A 176 -13.63 -19.04 15.52
CA GLU A 176 -15.08 -18.82 15.54
C GLU A 176 -15.44 -17.34 15.62
N GLU A 177 -14.74 -16.56 16.44
CA GLU A 177 -14.91 -15.10 16.51
C GLU A 177 -14.69 -14.45 15.13
N LEU A 178 -13.58 -14.80 14.47
CA LEU A 178 -13.26 -14.28 13.13
C LEU A 178 -14.30 -14.71 12.08
N ARG A 179 -14.84 -15.92 12.20
CA ARG A 179 -15.95 -16.39 11.36
C ARG A 179 -17.19 -15.52 11.55
N MET A 180 -17.57 -15.25 12.80
CA MET A 180 -18.74 -14.42 13.13
C MET A 180 -18.59 -12.98 12.60
N ILE A 181 -17.41 -12.38 12.72
CA ILE A 181 -17.13 -11.05 12.13
C ILE A 181 -17.34 -11.10 10.61
N ARG A 182 -16.81 -12.14 9.95
CA ARG A 182 -16.95 -12.29 8.49
C ARG A 182 -18.41 -12.45 8.08
N GLU A 183 -19.19 -13.28 8.77
CA GLU A 183 -20.62 -13.47 8.48
C GLU A 183 -21.42 -12.17 8.66
N ASN A 184 -21.21 -11.48 9.78
CA ASN A 184 -21.95 -10.27 10.14
C ASN A 184 -21.58 -9.03 9.31
N THR A 185 -20.45 -9.04 8.61
CA THR A 185 -20.04 -7.91 7.77
C THR A 185 -20.73 -7.94 6.40
N ALA A 186 -21.89 -7.29 6.28
CA ALA A 186 -22.78 -7.38 5.12
C ALA A 186 -22.14 -7.13 3.74
N TYR A 187 -21.16 -6.22 3.65
CA TYR A 187 -20.52 -5.86 2.37
C TYR A 187 -19.38 -6.80 1.93
N TRP A 188 -18.99 -7.78 2.75
CA TRP A 188 -18.06 -8.84 2.35
C TRP A 188 -18.80 -9.98 1.67
N LYS A 189 -18.57 -10.13 0.36
CA LYS A 189 -19.32 -11.07 -0.49
C LYS A 189 -18.98 -12.54 -0.27
N VAL A 190 -17.74 -12.84 0.12
CA VAL A 190 -17.27 -14.23 0.29
C VAL A 190 -17.30 -14.56 1.78
N LYS A 191 -18.10 -15.57 2.15
CA LYS A 191 -18.33 -15.99 3.54
C LYS A 191 -17.73 -17.36 3.84
N GLY A 192 -17.98 -18.35 2.98
CA GLY A 192 -17.34 -19.66 3.03
C GLY A 192 -15.91 -19.59 2.50
N ILE A 193 -14.92 -19.75 3.37
CA ILE A 193 -13.50 -19.71 3.03
C ILE A 193 -12.80 -20.92 3.67
N ASP A 194 -12.11 -21.71 2.87
CA ASP A 194 -11.21 -22.75 3.39
C ASP A 194 -9.88 -22.11 3.79
N SER A 195 -9.64 -22.05 5.10
CA SER A 195 -8.44 -21.46 5.68
C SER A 195 -7.15 -22.14 5.23
N ARG A 196 -7.17 -23.48 5.15
CA ARG A 196 -5.99 -24.28 4.76
C ARG A 196 -5.64 -24.04 3.30
N GLU A 197 -6.65 -23.94 2.44
CA GLU A 197 -6.44 -23.63 1.03
C GLU A 197 -5.88 -22.21 0.83
N GLN A 198 -6.44 -21.21 1.52
CA GLN A 198 -5.93 -19.82 1.46
C GLN A 198 -4.46 -19.74 1.90
N ARG A 199 -4.13 -20.41 3.01
CA ARG A 199 -2.78 -20.50 3.53
C ARG A 199 -1.84 -21.18 2.53
N ALA A 200 -2.19 -22.35 2.02
CA ALA A 200 -1.37 -23.10 1.06
C ALA A 200 -1.12 -22.32 -0.25
N LYS A 201 -2.03 -21.41 -0.64
CA LYS A 201 -1.86 -20.52 -1.79
C LYS A 201 -1.05 -19.25 -1.48
N GLY A 202 -0.69 -19.01 -0.22
CA GLY A 202 0.02 -17.79 0.21
C GLY A 202 -0.87 -16.56 0.27
N TYR A 203 -2.18 -16.75 0.45
CA TYR A 203 -3.19 -15.69 0.59
C TYR A 203 -3.47 -15.30 2.03
N CYS A 204 -2.83 -15.95 3.01
CA CYS A 204 -2.83 -15.51 4.39
C CYS A 204 -1.66 -14.56 4.68
N PRO A 205 -1.82 -13.62 5.63
CA PRO A 205 -0.68 -12.98 6.29
C PRO A 205 0.21 -14.03 6.95
N LEU A 206 1.53 -13.77 7.01
CA LEU A 206 2.41 -14.55 7.88
C LEU A 206 2.08 -14.23 9.35
N THR A 207 2.08 -15.25 10.21
CA THR A 207 1.91 -15.06 11.66
C THR A 207 3.15 -14.37 12.26
N PRO A 208 3.05 -13.73 13.45
CA PRO A 208 4.22 -13.12 14.09
C PRO A 208 5.37 -14.12 14.29
N LYS A 209 5.06 -15.37 14.67
CA LYS A 209 6.01 -16.48 14.76
C LYS A 209 6.70 -16.78 13.43
N GLU A 210 5.93 -16.92 12.36
CA GLU A 210 6.48 -17.17 11.01
C GLU A 210 7.37 -16.03 10.53
N VAL A 211 7.00 -14.79 10.84
CA VAL A 211 7.85 -13.62 10.57
C VAL A 211 9.15 -13.70 11.36
N GLY A 212 9.11 -14.07 12.63
CA GLY A 212 10.30 -14.27 13.46
C GLY A 212 11.28 -15.29 12.85
N ILE A 213 10.75 -16.45 12.43
CA ILE A 213 11.54 -17.47 11.73
C ILE A 213 12.09 -16.93 10.40
N PHE A 214 11.29 -16.21 9.63
CA PHE A 214 11.70 -15.63 8.35
C PHE A 214 12.87 -14.64 8.50
N LEU A 215 12.77 -13.70 9.44
CA LEU A 215 13.81 -12.71 9.69
C LEU A 215 15.12 -13.35 10.14
N MET A 216 15.03 -14.35 11.03
CA MET A 216 16.21 -15.06 11.51
C MET A 216 16.87 -15.87 10.38
N ALA A 217 16.06 -16.51 9.52
CA ALA A 217 16.56 -17.25 8.36
C ALA A 217 17.16 -16.35 7.27
N LEU A 218 16.78 -15.07 7.21
CA LEU A 218 17.45 -14.05 6.38
C LEU A 218 18.78 -13.58 6.97
N GLY A 219 19.09 -13.94 8.22
CA GLY A 219 20.35 -13.61 8.90
C GLY A 219 20.32 -12.33 9.73
N TYR A 220 19.15 -11.78 10.04
CA TYR A 220 19.06 -10.62 10.94
C TYR A 220 19.25 -11.05 12.41
N PRO A 221 20.24 -10.51 13.13
CA PRO A 221 20.51 -10.89 14.52
C PRO A 221 19.40 -10.42 15.46
N SER A 222 19.30 -11.04 16.64
CA SER A 222 18.26 -10.70 17.64
C SER A 222 18.30 -9.24 18.10
N SER A 223 19.47 -8.60 18.05
CA SER A 223 19.65 -7.19 18.35
C SER A 223 19.10 -6.22 17.29
N THR A 224 18.54 -6.72 16.18
CA THR A 224 17.97 -5.88 15.12
C THR A 224 16.76 -5.11 15.64
N PRO A 225 16.76 -3.77 15.59
CA PRO A 225 15.59 -2.96 15.90
C PRO A 225 14.48 -3.17 14.86
N ILE A 226 13.25 -3.41 15.32
CA ILE A 226 12.09 -3.59 14.45
C ILE A 226 10.99 -2.62 14.85
N TYR A 227 10.54 -1.82 13.89
CA TYR A 227 9.32 -1.04 13.98
C TYR A 227 8.12 -1.84 13.45
N ILE A 228 7.10 -2.05 14.27
CA ILE A 228 5.86 -2.72 13.90
C ILE A 228 4.89 -1.67 13.35
N ALA A 229 4.72 -1.69 12.02
CA ALA A 229 3.74 -0.86 11.30
C ALA A 229 2.42 -1.63 11.18
N ALA A 230 1.55 -1.50 12.16
CA ALA A 230 0.25 -2.18 12.22
C ALA A 230 -0.73 -1.42 13.13
N GLY A 231 -2.03 -1.70 12.98
CA GLY A 231 -3.00 -1.50 14.06
C GLY A 231 -2.89 -2.58 15.13
N GLU A 232 -3.98 -2.83 15.84
CA GLU A 232 -4.03 -3.81 16.92
C GLU A 232 -3.77 -5.24 16.41
N ILE A 233 -2.67 -5.84 16.88
CA ILE A 233 -2.33 -7.22 16.56
C ILE A 233 -3.31 -8.16 17.26
N TYR A 234 -3.95 -9.03 16.49
CA TYR A 234 -4.92 -9.97 17.03
C TYR A 234 -4.28 -10.91 18.05
N GLY A 235 -4.94 -11.05 19.20
CA GLY A 235 -4.48 -11.75 20.42
C GLY A 235 -3.28 -11.12 21.15
N GLY A 236 -2.80 -9.95 20.70
CA GLY A 236 -1.84 -9.13 21.43
C GLY A 236 -0.54 -9.86 21.79
N ASP A 237 -0.14 -9.75 23.05
CA ASP A 237 1.14 -10.25 23.55
C ASP A 237 1.31 -11.77 23.37
N SER A 238 0.22 -12.55 23.41
CA SER A 238 0.30 -14.02 23.30
C SER A 238 0.81 -14.44 21.91
N HIS A 239 0.27 -13.85 20.84
CA HIS A 239 0.71 -14.12 19.46
C HIS A 239 2.02 -13.41 19.13
N MET A 240 2.33 -12.29 19.80
CA MET A 240 3.61 -11.58 19.61
C MET A 240 4.79 -12.21 20.35
N ALA A 241 4.54 -13.09 21.32
CA ALA A 241 5.56 -13.63 22.22
C ALA A 241 6.77 -14.26 21.49
N ASP A 242 6.55 -15.08 20.46
CA ASP A 242 7.65 -15.71 19.71
C ASP A 242 8.50 -14.65 18.99
N LEU A 243 7.86 -13.70 18.30
CA LEU A 243 8.57 -12.61 17.61
C LEU A 243 9.37 -11.75 18.59
N GLN A 244 8.76 -11.38 19.73
CA GLN A 244 9.37 -10.58 20.78
C GLN A 244 10.54 -11.31 21.48
N SER A 245 10.48 -12.64 21.60
CA SER A 245 11.57 -13.45 22.15
C SER A 245 12.79 -13.49 21.22
N ARG A 246 12.56 -13.47 19.89
CA ARG A 246 13.62 -13.48 18.88
C ARG A 246 14.23 -12.10 18.66
N TYR A 247 13.41 -11.05 18.74
CA TYR A 247 13.81 -9.67 18.52
C TYR A 247 13.33 -8.80 19.70
N PRO A 248 14.16 -8.58 20.74
CA PRO A 248 13.73 -7.84 21.92
C PRO A 248 13.38 -6.37 21.67
N ILE A 249 13.95 -5.74 20.64
CA ILE A 249 13.73 -4.33 20.31
C ILE A 249 12.56 -4.20 19.31
N LEU A 250 11.35 -4.56 19.76
CA LEU A 250 10.12 -4.31 19.02
C LEU A 250 9.49 -3.00 19.47
N MET A 251 9.51 -2.02 18.58
CA MET A 251 8.92 -0.71 18.76
C MET A 251 7.65 -0.58 17.92
N SER A 252 6.75 0.28 18.37
CA SER A 252 5.59 0.75 17.61
C SER A 252 5.45 2.24 17.86
N LYS A 253 4.58 2.94 17.11
CA LYS A 253 4.28 4.35 17.38
C LYS A 253 3.89 4.57 18.85
N GLU A 254 3.09 3.68 19.44
CA GLU A 254 2.65 3.73 20.84
C GLU A 254 3.78 3.52 21.85
N LYS A 255 4.84 2.79 21.49
CA LYS A 255 6.05 2.63 22.34
C LYS A 255 7.05 3.77 22.17
N LEU A 256 7.05 4.42 21.00
CA LEU A 256 8.01 5.47 20.66
C LEU A 256 7.53 6.87 21.03
N ALA A 257 6.23 7.05 21.29
CA ALA A 257 5.64 8.34 21.63
C ALA A 257 4.89 8.29 22.96
N SER A 258 4.83 9.44 23.63
CA SER A 258 3.97 9.57 24.81
C SER A 258 2.50 9.54 24.40
N ILE A 259 1.63 9.29 25.38
CA ILE A 259 0.18 9.34 25.18
C ILE A 259 -0.23 10.74 24.68
N ASP A 260 0.32 11.81 25.27
CA ASP A 260 0.02 13.19 24.90
C ASP A 260 0.48 13.54 23.48
N GLU A 261 1.60 12.98 23.02
CA GLU A 261 2.08 13.20 21.65
C GLU A 261 1.21 12.51 20.60
N LEU A 262 0.59 11.37 20.95
CA LEU A 262 -0.27 10.60 20.02
C LEU A 262 -1.75 10.95 20.10
N GLU A 263 -2.20 11.56 21.20
CA GLU A 263 -3.61 11.92 21.43
C GLU A 263 -4.27 12.63 20.23
N PRO A 264 -3.60 13.59 19.55
CA PRO A 264 -4.19 14.28 18.40
C PRO A 264 -4.51 13.36 17.20
N PHE A 265 -3.85 12.19 17.12
CA PHE A 265 -3.96 11.25 16.01
C PHE A 265 -4.77 10.00 16.36
N ALA A 266 -4.86 9.66 17.65
CA ALA A 266 -5.33 8.36 18.14
C ALA A 266 -6.75 7.99 17.68
N ASN A 267 -7.64 8.99 17.53
CA ASN A 267 -9.02 8.77 17.09
C ASN A 267 -9.18 8.76 15.55
N HIS A 268 -8.08 8.84 14.80
CA HIS A 268 -8.05 8.94 13.35
C HIS A 268 -7.18 7.84 12.75
N ALA A 269 -7.78 6.70 12.41
CA ALA A 269 -7.08 5.52 11.86
C ALA A 269 -6.20 5.86 10.63
N SER A 270 -6.63 6.80 9.79
CA SER A 270 -5.91 7.27 8.60
C SER A 270 -4.67 8.07 8.97
N GLN A 271 -4.72 8.86 10.04
CA GLN A 271 -3.57 9.61 10.53
C GLN A 271 -2.57 8.67 11.22
N MET A 272 -3.05 7.72 12.03
CA MET A 272 -2.21 6.67 12.63
C MET A 272 -1.51 5.81 11.57
N ALA A 273 -2.22 5.43 10.51
CA ALA A 273 -1.64 4.73 9.37
C ALA A 273 -0.65 5.59 8.57
N ALA A 274 -0.82 6.92 8.55
CA ALA A 274 0.12 7.83 7.92
C ALA A 274 1.45 7.92 8.69
N LEU A 275 1.42 7.87 10.03
CA LEU A 275 2.63 7.75 10.85
C LEU A 275 3.40 6.46 10.52
N ASP A 276 2.68 5.32 10.49
CA ASP A 276 3.25 4.03 10.09
C ASP A 276 3.83 4.07 8.66
N TYR A 277 3.22 4.83 7.76
CA TYR A 277 3.68 5.00 6.39
C TYR A 277 5.03 5.72 6.35
N ILE A 278 5.15 6.84 7.05
CA ILE A 278 6.39 7.64 7.10
C ILE A 278 7.52 6.79 7.66
N VAL A 279 7.32 6.16 8.82
CA VAL A 279 8.34 5.32 9.47
C VAL A 279 8.74 4.13 8.58
N SER A 280 7.80 3.57 7.81
CA SER A 280 8.07 2.47 6.88
C SER A 280 8.80 2.89 5.61
N VAL A 281 8.53 4.09 5.09
CA VAL A 281 9.24 4.62 3.92
C VAL A 281 10.68 5.00 4.28
N GLU A 282 10.91 5.50 5.49
CA GLU A 282 12.21 5.97 6.00
C GLU A 282 13.13 4.89 6.56
N SER A 283 12.64 3.65 6.72
CA SER A 283 13.43 2.54 7.26
C SER A 283 14.53 2.04 6.33
N ASP A 284 15.57 1.42 6.89
CA ASP A 284 16.65 0.78 6.13
C ASP A 284 16.16 -0.44 5.37
N LEU A 285 15.17 -1.14 5.93
CA LEU A 285 14.51 -2.28 5.31
C LEU A 285 13.01 -2.23 5.58
N PHE A 286 12.22 -2.51 4.54
CA PHE A 286 10.78 -2.74 4.69
C PHE A 286 10.43 -4.19 4.37
N ILE A 287 9.58 -4.79 5.22
CA ILE A 287 9.07 -6.16 5.03
C ILE A 287 7.57 -6.16 5.35
N PRO A 288 6.69 -6.46 4.38
CA PRO A 288 5.27 -6.67 4.66
C PRO A 288 4.96 -8.15 4.90
N SER A 289 4.30 -8.49 6.02
CA SER A 289 3.75 -9.84 6.23
C SER A 289 2.58 -10.14 5.28
N TYR A 290 1.94 -9.08 4.77
CA TYR A 290 0.89 -9.18 3.77
C TYR A 290 0.94 -8.08 2.68
N SER A 291 0.75 -8.46 1.43
CA SER A 291 0.61 -7.54 0.28
C SER A 291 -0.78 -6.89 0.23
N GLY A 292 -1.03 -5.98 1.18
CA GLY A 292 -2.22 -5.13 1.23
C GLY A 292 -2.00 -3.74 0.63
N ASN A 293 -3.01 -2.86 0.73
CA ASN A 293 -2.95 -1.50 0.18
C ASN A 293 -1.79 -0.67 0.74
N MET A 294 -1.56 -0.75 2.05
CA MET A 294 -0.47 -0.06 2.74
C MET A 294 0.91 -0.54 2.27
N ALA A 295 1.14 -1.86 2.32
CA ALA A 295 2.37 -2.49 1.84
C ALA A 295 2.70 -2.08 0.40
N ARG A 296 1.68 -2.10 -0.47
CA ARG A 296 1.78 -1.69 -1.88
C ARG A 296 2.17 -0.21 -2.05
N ALA A 297 1.59 0.67 -1.24
CA ALA A 297 1.88 2.10 -1.28
C ALA A 297 3.30 2.43 -0.76
N VAL A 298 3.73 1.77 0.31
CA VAL A 298 5.11 1.90 0.83
C VAL A 298 6.12 1.33 -0.15
N GLU A 299 5.87 0.12 -0.70
CA GLU A 299 6.73 -0.50 -1.71
C GLU A 299 6.98 0.41 -2.91
N GLY A 300 5.92 1.01 -3.45
CA GLY A 300 6.03 1.92 -4.58
C GLY A 300 6.78 3.21 -4.26
N HIS A 301 6.54 3.79 -3.09
CA HIS A 301 7.23 5.01 -2.69
C HIS A 301 8.72 4.76 -2.40
N ARG A 302 9.06 3.65 -1.75
CA ARG A 302 10.45 3.21 -1.58
C ARG A 302 11.16 2.96 -2.91
N ARG A 303 10.46 2.44 -3.92
CA ARG A 303 10.99 2.34 -5.30
C ARG A 303 11.22 3.71 -5.93
N PHE A 304 10.26 4.62 -5.79
CA PHE A 304 10.35 5.98 -6.30
C PHE A 304 11.54 6.74 -5.68
N LEU A 305 11.80 6.57 -4.39
CA LEU A 305 12.93 7.18 -3.67
C LEU A 305 14.28 6.46 -3.91
N GLY A 306 14.51 5.97 -5.12
CA GLY A 306 15.79 5.35 -5.50
C GLY A 306 15.94 3.89 -5.07
N HIS A 307 14.86 3.10 -5.12
CA HIS A 307 14.89 1.66 -4.83
C HIS A 307 15.40 1.30 -3.44
N ARG A 308 14.90 2.00 -2.41
CA ARG A 308 15.16 1.64 -1.00
C ARG A 308 14.79 0.18 -0.75
N LYS A 309 15.61 -0.51 0.05
CA LYS A 309 15.57 -1.97 0.20
C LYS A 309 14.22 -2.44 0.74
N THR A 310 13.58 -3.38 0.04
CA THR A 310 12.31 -3.97 0.46
C THR A 310 12.32 -5.45 0.16
N ILE A 311 12.14 -6.31 1.17
CA ILE A 311 12.04 -7.75 0.95
C ILE A 311 10.56 -8.13 0.93
N SER A 312 10.05 -8.49 -0.26
CA SER A 312 8.66 -8.94 -0.41
C SER A 312 8.57 -10.46 -0.22
N PRO A 313 7.96 -10.97 0.87
CA PRO A 313 7.95 -12.39 1.16
C PRO A 313 7.27 -13.22 0.06
N ASP A 314 7.87 -14.36 -0.30
CA ASP A 314 7.21 -15.41 -1.08
C ASP A 314 6.37 -16.26 -0.15
N ARG A 315 5.23 -15.72 0.29
CA ARG A 315 4.38 -16.35 1.32
C ARG A 315 3.99 -17.77 0.96
N LYS A 316 3.69 -18.05 -0.30
CA LYS A 316 3.35 -19.40 -0.75
C LYS A 316 4.51 -20.38 -0.50
N ALA A 317 5.72 -20.01 -0.90
CA ALA A 317 6.90 -20.84 -0.66
C ALA A 317 7.26 -20.94 0.83
N LEU A 318 7.13 -19.83 1.57
CA LEU A 318 7.42 -19.75 3.00
C LEU A 318 6.50 -20.64 3.82
N VAL A 319 5.18 -20.57 3.60
CA VAL A 319 4.18 -21.43 4.26
C VAL A 319 4.56 -22.90 4.11
N HIS A 320 4.91 -23.35 2.90
CA HIS A 320 5.33 -24.74 2.68
C HIS A 320 6.62 -25.12 3.43
N LEU A 321 7.53 -24.17 3.68
CA LEU A 321 8.71 -24.40 4.51
C LEU A 321 8.35 -24.45 5.99
N PHE A 322 7.47 -23.56 6.47
CA PHE A 322 7.02 -23.53 7.85
C PHE A 322 6.20 -24.77 8.22
N ASP A 323 5.32 -25.24 7.33
CA ASP A 323 4.59 -26.51 7.52
C ASP A 323 5.56 -27.72 7.61
N LYS A 324 6.74 -27.65 6.96
CA LYS A 324 7.77 -28.69 7.11
C LYS A 324 8.48 -28.60 8.46
N ILE A 325 8.62 -27.41 9.02
CA ILE A 325 9.16 -27.18 10.36
C ILE A 325 8.18 -27.71 11.41
N GLU A 326 6.90 -27.38 11.31
CA GLU A 326 5.86 -27.84 12.23
C GLU A 326 5.76 -29.38 12.27
N ARG A 327 5.90 -30.04 11.11
CA ARG A 327 5.94 -31.51 11.02
C ARG A 327 7.29 -32.14 11.43
N GLY A 328 8.29 -31.35 11.82
CA GLY A 328 9.62 -31.82 12.19
C GLY A 328 10.52 -32.30 11.03
N SER A 329 10.03 -32.22 9.78
CA SER A 329 10.76 -32.64 8.58
C SER A 329 11.83 -31.63 8.11
N LEU A 330 11.81 -30.41 8.65
CA LEU A 330 12.82 -29.37 8.46
C LEU A 330 13.10 -28.72 9.80
N LYS A 331 14.35 -28.37 10.10
CA LYS A 331 14.70 -27.62 11.31
C LYS A 331 15.11 -26.20 10.96
N GLU A 332 14.89 -25.27 11.89
CA GLU A 332 15.49 -23.94 11.83
C GLU A 332 17.03 -24.09 11.82
N GLY A 333 17.71 -23.29 11.00
CA GLY A 333 19.16 -23.35 10.84
C GLY A 333 19.63 -23.10 9.41
N LYS A 334 20.86 -23.52 9.10
CA LYS A 334 21.54 -23.18 7.83
C LYS A 334 20.81 -23.66 6.58
N ASN A 335 20.19 -24.85 6.62
CA ASN A 335 19.44 -25.39 5.48
C ASN A 335 18.20 -24.53 5.16
N LEU A 336 17.40 -24.18 6.17
CA LEU A 336 16.26 -23.28 6.01
C LEU A 336 16.71 -21.90 5.51
N SER A 337 17.77 -21.36 6.12
CA SER A 337 18.34 -20.05 5.77
C SER A 337 18.74 -20.00 4.29
N ASN A 338 19.49 -21.00 3.81
CA ASN A 338 19.89 -21.08 2.41
C ASN A 338 18.68 -21.11 1.46
N LYS A 339 17.63 -21.88 1.78
CA LYS A 339 16.40 -21.94 0.98
C LYS A 339 15.68 -20.59 0.96
N ILE A 340 15.55 -19.92 2.10
CA ILE A 340 14.87 -18.64 2.22
C ILE A 340 15.65 -17.54 1.48
N ILE A 341 16.96 -17.47 1.66
CA ILE A 341 17.83 -16.51 0.96
C ILE A 341 17.74 -16.71 -0.56
N GLU A 342 17.79 -17.96 -1.04
CA GLU A 342 17.63 -18.30 -2.45
C GLU A 342 16.29 -17.81 -3.01
N LEU A 343 15.18 -18.15 -2.33
CA LEU A 343 13.82 -17.77 -2.71
C LEU A 343 13.64 -16.25 -2.83
N HIS A 344 14.36 -15.48 -2.01
CA HIS A 344 14.20 -14.03 -1.92
C HIS A 344 15.32 -13.24 -2.62
N ARG A 345 16.29 -13.89 -3.29
CA ARG A 345 17.39 -13.19 -3.99
C ARG A 345 16.90 -12.09 -4.94
N LYS A 346 15.82 -12.36 -5.69
CA LYS A 346 15.23 -11.41 -6.68
C LYS A 346 14.02 -10.65 -6.14
N ARG A 347 13.75 -10.71 -4.83
CA ARG A 347 12.58 -10.10 -4.17
C ARG A 347 12.97 -8.98 -3.20
N GLN A 348 14.09 -8.31 -3.45
CA GLN A 348 14.70 -7.29 -2.56
C GLN A 348 14.48 -5.83 -3.00
N GLY A 349 13.46 -5.56 -3.82
CA GLY A 349 13.11 -4.18 -4.21
C GLY A 349 13.91 -3.60 -5.38
N SER A 350 14.82 -4.37 -5.98
CA SER A 350 15.65 -3.94 -7.12
C SER A 350 14.81 -3.38 -8.28
N PRO A 351 15.39 -2.45 -9.09
CA PRO A 351 14.74 -1.92 -10.28
C PRO A 351 14.31 -3.03 -11.23
N ARG A 352 13.06 -2.97 -11.68
CA ARG A 352 12.52 -3.86 -12.72
C ARG A 352 11.31 -3.21 -13.37
N LYS A 353 11.04 -3.58 -14.63
CA LYS A 353 9.81 -3.19 -15.30
C LYS A 353 8.59 -3.74 -14.54
N ARG A 354 7.50 -2.96 -14.55
CA ARG A 354 6.20 -3.39 -14.05
C ARG A 354 5.76 -4.64 -14.79
N LYS A 355 5.22 -5.60 -14.05
CA LYS A 355 4.70 -6.84 -14.65
C LYS A 355 3.39 -6.53 -15.37
N GLY A 356 3.34 -6.97 -16.62
CA GLY A 356 2.09 -7.04 -17.37
C GLY A 356 1.13 -8.09 -16.79
N PRO A 357 0.03 -8.37 -17.51
CA PRO A 357 -0.96 -9.32 -17.06
C PRO A 357 -0.39 -10.73 -16.95
N ILE A 358 -0.96 -11.53 -16.05
CA ILE A 358 -0.60 -12.93 -15.91
C ILE A 358 -0.99 -13.67 -17.20
N SER A 359 -0.06 -14.50 -17.71
CA SER A 359 -0.28 -15.29 -18.92
C SER A 359 -1.54 -16.15 -18.79
N GLY A 360 -2.36 -16.20 -19.85
CA GLY A 360 -3.62 -16.94 -19.89
C GLY A 360 -4.85 -16.18 -19.37
N THR A 361 -4.69 -15.00 -18.77
CA THR A 361 -5.83 -14.14 -18.41
C THR A 361 -6.45 -13.48 -19.64
N LYS A 362 -7.78 -13.36 -19.67
CA LYS A 362 -8.55 -12.78 -20.78
C LYS A 362 -9.52 -11.71 -20.28
N GLY A 363 -9.96 -10.84 -21.18
CA GLY A 363 -10.94 -9.79 -20.86
C GLY A 363 -10.50 -8.90 -19.70
N MET A 364 -11.42 -8.65 -18.76
CA MET A 364 -11.16 -7.80 -17.58
C MET A 364 -10.16 -8.39 -16.59
N ASP A 365 -10.02 -9.72 -16.53
CA ASP A 365 -9.06 -10.36 -15.63
C ASP A 365 -7.61 -10.04 -16.00
N ARG A 366 -7.36 -9.71 -17.28
CA ARG A 366 -6.07 -9.21 -17.75
C ARG A 366 -5.63 -8.01 -16.91
N PHE A 367 -6.44 -6.96 -16.87
CA PHE A 367 -6.11 -5.72 -16.15
C PHE A 367 -6.04 -5.92 -14.64
N ARG A 368 -6.90 -6.78 -14.09
CA ARG A 368 -6.87 -7.12 -12.66
C ARG A 368 -5.59 -7.84 -12.25
N SER A 369 -5.02 -8.65 -13.14
CA SER A 369 -3.80 -9.42 -12.89
C SER A 369 -2.51 -8.64 -13.11
N GLU A 370 -2.59 -7.45 -13.70
CA GLU A 370 -1.43 -6.56 -13.86
C GLU A 370 -0.91 -6.11 -12.50
N GLU A 371 0.41 -5.91 -12.43
CA GLU A 371 0.97 -5.19 -11.30
C GLU A 371 0.48 -3.75 -11.31
N ALA A 372 0.02 -3.25 -10.16
CA ALA A 372 -0.53 -1.90 -10.10
C ALA A 372 0.53 -0.83 -10.27
N PHE A 373 0.13 0.29 -10.88
CA PHE A 373 0.99 1.43 -11.17
C PHE A 373 1.79 1.90 -9.95
N TYR A 374 1.09 2.22 -8.86
CA TYR A 374 1.70 2.77 -7.65
C TYR A 374 2.48 1.76 -6.80
N VAL A 375 2.54 0.47 -7.19
CA VAL A 375 3.39 -0.54 -6.53
C VAL A 375 4.78 -0.56 -7.16
N ASN A 376 4.83 -0.41 -8.49
CA ASN A 376 6.08 -0.39 -9.23
C ASN A 376 6.03 0.72 -10.28
N PRO A 377 6.45 1.94 -9.95
CA PRO A 377 6.28 3.09 -10.84
C PRO A 377 7.17 3.09 -12.09
N ILE A 378 8.05 2.10 -12.30
CA ILE A 378 8.87 1.97 -13.51
C ILE A 378 8.02 1.49 -14.70
N PRO A 379 8.21 2.05 -15.91
CA PRO A 379 9.22 3.05 -16.29
C PRO A 379 8.79 4.51 -16.10
N ASP A 380 7.54 4.76 -15.74
CA ASP A 380 6.92 6.07 -15.94
C ASP A 380 7.41 7.17 -14.98
N CYS A 381 7.71 6.83 -13.73
CA CYS A 381 8.06 7.83 -12.69
C CYS A 381 9.55 8.03 -12.46
N LEU A 382 10.40 7.21 -13.06
CA LEU A 382 11.85 7.27 -12.84
C LEU A 382 12.51 7.53 -14.17
N CYS A 383 13.35 8.57 -14.24
CA CYS A 383 14.09 8.89 -15.44
C CYS A 383 14.93 7.69 -15.85
N HIS A 384 14.81 7.26 -17.11
CA HIS A 384 15.87 6.50 -17.73
C HIS A 384 17.03 7.47 -17.92
N LYS A 385 18.21 7.16 -17.37
CA LYS A 385 19.43 7.69 -17.97
C LYS A 385 19.44 7.12 -19.38
N GLU A 386 19.12 7.95 -20.38
CA GLU A 386 19.46 7.61 -21.75
C GLU A 386 20.96 7.31 -21.74
N PRO A 387 21.42 6.16 -22.27
CA PRO A 387 22.83 6.01 -22.52
C PRO A 387 23.25 7.19 -23.39
N PRO A 388 24.37 7.87 -23.09
CA PRO A 388 24.80 9.00 -23.89
C PRO A 388 24.87 8.54 -25.34
N ASP A 389 24.17 9.26 -26.22
CA ASP A 389 24.26 9.07 -27.66
C ASP A 389 25.73 8.94 -28.02
N MET A 390 26.15 7.75 -28.43
CA MET A 390 27.45 7.57 -29.05
C MET A 390 27.38 8.34 -30.36
N ASN A 391 27.90 9.56 -30.32
CA ASN A 391 28.40 10.35 -31.44
C ASN A 391 28.43 9.56 -32.75
N THR A 392 27.46 9.81 -33.62
CA THR A 392 27.69 9.71 -35.06
C THR A 392 28.51 10.91 -35.50
N SER A 393 29.76 10.95 -35.02
CA SER A 393 30.85 11.66 -35.67
C SER A 393 31.56 10.66 -36.57
N ILE A 394 31.09 10.50 -37.80
CA ILE A 394 31.93 10.03 -38.89
C ILE A 394 31.85 11.08 -39.99
N ILE A 395 32.76 12.03 -39.88
CA ILE A 395 33.33 12.72 -41.04
C ILE A 395 34.36 11.75 -41.65
N ILE A 396 34.67 12.00 -42.93
CA ILE A 396 35.79 11.53 -43.75
C ILE A 396 35.33 10.39 -44.68
N ARG A 397 35.28 10.54 -46.01
CA ARG A 397 36.15 11.30 -46.92
C ARG A 397 35.42 11.70 -48.20
#